data_AF-A0A060YW36-F1
#
_entry.id   AF-A0A060YW36-F1
#
_cell.length_a   1.000
_cell.length_b   1.000
_cell.length_c   1.000
_cell.angle_alpha   90.00
_cell.angle_beta   90.00
_cell.angle_gamma   90.00
#
_symmetry.space_group_name_H-M   'P 1'
#
loop_
_entity.id
_entity.type
_entity.pdbx_description
1 polymer ?
#
loop_
_entity_poly.entity_id
_entity_poly.type
_entity_poly.pdbx_seq_one_letter_code
_entity_poly.pdbx_strand_id
1 'polypeptide(L)'
;MTVGMDSITASYFALFEVINHSFVRKLAPNEFPHKLYVQNYTSAVPGTCLTLRKWLFTTEEEILLNDNQLAVSYCFHQAVDDVKRGFIKAEEKSYQLQKLAEQKKMAMVSVSLSLLSASH
;
A
#
# COMPACT_ATOMS: atom_id res chain seq x y z
N MET A 1 13.33 3.47 -10.59
CA MET A 1 12.33 2.41 -10.75
C MET A 1 11.14 3.05 -11.46
N THR A 2 10.96 2.85 -12.76
CA THR A 2 9.87 3.49 -13.50
C THR A 2 8.64 2.60 -13.43
N VAL A 3 7.82 2.80 -12.40
CA VAL A 3 6.53 2.11 -12.19
C VAL A 3 5.45 2.70 -13.12
N GLY A 4 5.80 3.25 -14.28
CA GLY A 4 4.83 3.93 -15.17
C GLY A 4 4.17 5.18 -14.57
N MET A 5 4.70 5.71 -13.47
CA MET A 5 4.25 6.93 -12.80
C MET A 5 5.25 8.07 -13.04
N ASP A 6 4.77 9.31 -13.11
CA ASP A 6 5.62 10.49 -13.06
C ASP A 6 6.27 10.65 -11.67
N SER A 7 7.27 11.52 -11.57
CA SER A 7 8.05 11.69 -10.33
C SER A 7 7.22 12.18 -9.15
N ILE A 8 6.18 12.97 -9.39
CA ILE A 8 5.32 13.52 -8.33
C ILE A 8 4.44 12.38 -7.80
N THR A 9 3.72 11.68 -8.68
CA THR A 9 2.91 10.52 -8.30
C THR A 9 3.75 9.46 -7.58
N ALA A 10 4.94 9.14 -8.11
CA ALA A 10 5.83 8.15 -7.53
C ALA A 10 6.32 8.52 -6.11
N SER A 11 6.37 9.82 -5.77
CA SER A 11 6.80 10.29 -4.44
C SER A 11 5.84 9.92 -3.31
N TYR A 12 4.58 9.62 -3.64
CA TYR A 12 3.56 9.12 -2.71
C TYR A 12 3.67 7.62 -2.45
N PHE A 13 4.69 6.95 -2.99
CA PHE A 13 4.97 5.54 -2.74
C PHE A 13 6.39 5.39 -2.20
N ALA A 14 6.59 4.39 -1.35
CA ALA A 14 7.90 4.03 -0.85
C ALA A 14 8.08 2.52 -0.84
N LEU A 15 9.34 2.10 -0.81
CA LEU A 15 9.69 0.70 -0.63
C LEU A 15 9.71 0.38 0.87
N PHE A 16 9.12 -0.76 1.20
CA PHE A 16 9.05 -1.29 2.55
C PHE A 16 9.64 -2.69 2.60
N GLU A 17 10.18 -3.04 3.75
CA GLU A 17 10.50 -4.39 4.12
C GLU A 17 9.39 -4.93 5.02
N VAL A 18 8.88 -6.11 4.66
CA VAL A 18 8.00 -6.91 5.51
C VAL A 18 8.87 -7.95 6.20
N ILE A 19 8.70 -8.11 7.52
CA ILE A 19 9.40 -9.10 8.35
C ILE A 19 8.35 -9.90 9.11
N ASN A 20 8.51 -11.24 9.12
CA ASN A 20 7.61 -12.16 9.84
C ASN A 20 6.12 -11.95 9.47
N HIS A 21 5.82 -11.66 8.20
CA HIS A 21 4.48 -11.38 7.66
C HIS A 21 3.72 -10.15 8.18
N SER A 22 4.10 -9.58 9.33
CA SER A 22 3.31 -8.56 10.03
C SER A 22 4.05 -7.24 10.24
N PHE A 23 5.36 -7.27 10.46
CA PHE A 23 6.12 -6.06 10.72
C PHE A 23 6.51 -5.40 9.39
N VAL A 24 6.11 -4.15 9.19
CA VAL A 24 6.34 -3.41 7.95
C VAL A 24 7.12 -2.13 8.28
N ARG A 25 8.30 -1.95 7.67
CA ARG A 25 9.13 -0.76 7.85
C ARG A 25 9.51 -0.14 6.52
N LYS A 26 9.52 1.19 6.46
CA LYS A 26 10.02 1.93 5.30
C LYS A 26 11.54 1.78 5.22
N LEU A 27 12.07 1.59 4.00
CA LEU A 27 13.51 1.60 3.78
C LEU A 27 14.08 3.00 4.01
N ALA A 28 15.21 3.06 4.71
CA ALA A 28 15.97 4.30 4.87
C ALA A 28 16.70 4.66 3.56
N PRO A 29 17.03 5.95 3.33
CA PRO A 29 17.68 6.40 2.09
C PRO A 29 19.04 5.74 1.79
N ASN A 30 19.73 5.26 2.82
CA ASN A 30 21.03 4.59 2.74
C ASN A 30 20.91 3.06 2.62
N GLU A 31 19.70 2.50 2.62
CA GLU A 31 19.47 1.07 2.44
C GLU A 31 19.28 0.74 0.96
N PHE A 32 20.02 -0.26 0.49
CA PHE A 32 20.00 -0.67 -0.91
C PHE A 32 19.00 -1.83 -1.11
N PRO A 33 17.94 -1.67 -1.93
CA PRO A 33 16.92 -2.69 -2.13
C PRO A 33 17.46 -4.05 -2.55
N HIS A 34 18.45 -4.07 -3.47
CA HIS A 34 19.07 -5.31 -3.91
C HIS A 34 19.78 -6.05 -2.78
N LYS A 35 20.47 -5.32 -1.89
CA LYS A 35 21.16 -5.91 -0.74
C LYS A 35 20.15 -6.56 0.22
N LEU A 36 19.07 -5.83 0.54
CA LEU A 36 18.01 -6.34 1.40
C LEU A 36 17.30 -7.55 0.79
N TYR A 37 17.04 -7.54 -0.53
CA TYR A 37 16.45 -8.69 -1.22
C TYR A 37 17.31 -9.96 -1.06
N VAL A 38 18.62 -9.85 -1.31
CA VAL A 38 19.55 -10.98 -1.13
C VAL A 38 19.56 -11.44 0.33
N GLN A 39 19.63 -10.50 1.29
CA GLN A 39 19.61 -10.83 2.71
C GLN A 39 18.33 -11.57 3.12
N ASN A 40 17.16 -11.08 2.71
CA ASN A 40 15.87 -11.69 3.00
C ASN A 40 15.75 -13.10 2.41
N TYR A 41 16.24 -13.29 1.17
CA TYR A 41 16.28 -14.61 0.56
C TYR A 41 17.21 -15.59 1.32
N THR A 42 18.37 -15.13 1.77
CA THR A 42 19.37 -15.97 2.45
C THR A 42 19.09 -16.22 3.94
N SER A 43 18.34 -15.35 4.60
CA SER A 43 18.13 -15.41 6.05
C SER A 43 17.28 -16.60 6.52
N ALA A 44 16.61 -17.30 5.59
CA ALA A 44 15.64 -18.35 5.85
C ALA A 44 14.49 -17.93 6.79
N VAL A 45 14.33 -16.63 7.07
CA VAL A 45 13.23 -16.10 7.85
C VAL A 45 11.99 -16.06 6.95
N PRO A 46 10.98 -16.91 7.20
CA PRO A 46 9.78 -16.95 6.38
C PRO A 46 9.01 -15.63 6.50
N GLY A 47 8.34 -15.25 5.41
CA GLY A 47 7.51 -14.05 5.40
C GLY A 47 8.28 -12.75 5.35
N THR A 48 9.53 -12.78 4.89
CA THR A 48 10.30 -11.58 4.56
C THR A 48 10.16 -11.23 3.08
N CYS A 49 9.85 -9.97 2.76
CA CYS A 49 9.83 -9.50 1.38
C CYS A 49 10.00 -7.98 1.28
N LEU A 50 10.29 -7.51 0.07
CA LEU A 50 10.19 -6.09 -0.26
C LEU A 50 8.85 -5.83 -0.94
N THR A 51 8.20 -4.73 -0.57
CA THR A 51 6.89 -4.34 -1.12
C THR A 51 6.83 -2.83 -1.36
N LEU A 52 6.23 -2.44 -2.48
CA LEU A 52 5.91 -1.03 -2.76
C LEU A 52 4.57 -0.71 -2.10
N ARG A 53 4.53 0.31 -1.25
CA ARG A 53 3.30 0.74 -0.57
C ARG A 53 3.13 2.24 -0.62
N LYS A 54 1.87 2.69 -0.52
CA LYS A 54 1.52 4.10 -0.39
C LYS A 54 2.17 4.68 0.87
N TRP A 55 2.74 5.87 0.75
CA TRP A 55 3.31 6.70 1.81
C TRP A 55 2.67 8.08 1.74
N LEU A 56 1.37 8.12 2.06
CA LEU A 56 0.54 9.32 2.07
C LEU A 56 -0.33 9.31 3.31
N PHE A 57 -0.61 10.49 3.85
CA PHE A 57 -1.18 10.64 5.20
C PHE A 57 -2.45 11.48 5.21
N THR A 58 -2.76 12.17 4.12
CA THR A 58 -3.95 13.02 4.03
C THR A 58 -4.87 12.60 2.89
N THR A 59 -6.15 12.93 3.04
CA THR A 59 -7.17 12.67 2.01
C THR A 59 -6.94 13.58 0.80
N GLU A 60 -6.45 14.79 1.02
CA GLU A 60 -6.11 15.75 -0.03
C GLU A 60 -5.03 15.19 -0.96
N GLU A 61 -3.97 14.58 -0.41
CA GLU A 61 -2.93 13.91 -1.19
C GLU A 61 -3.49 12.75 -2.02
N GLU A 62 -4.43 11.99 -1.47
CA GLU A 62 -5.07 10.88 -2.17
C GLU A 62 -5.97 11.36 -3.32
N ILE A 63 -6.68 12.48 -3.15
CA ILE A 63 -7.50 13.08 -4.21
C ILE A 63 -6.64 13.48 -5.40
N LEU A 64 -5.42 13.99 -5.17
CA LEU A 64 -4.48 14.34 -6.24
C LEU A 64 -4.07 13.11 -7.08
N LEU A 65 -4.14 11.89 -6.51
CA LEU A 65 -3.80 10.65 -7.20
C LEU A 65 -4.94 10.10 -8.06
N ASN A 66 -6.16 10.62 -7.95
CA ASN A 66 -7.33 10.08 -8.66
C ASN A 66 -7.21 10.14 -10.19
N ASP A 67 -6.46 11.11 -10.71
CA ASP A 67 -6.23 11.24 -12.15
C ASP A 67 -5.22 10.22 -12.69
N ASN A 68 -4.47 9.55 -11.81
CA ASN A 68 -3.52 8.50 -12.17
C ASN A 68 -4.11 7.11 -11.90
N GLN A 69 -4.62 6.47 -12.96
CA GLN A 69 -5.26 5.14 -12.86
C GLN A 69 -4.36 4.07 -12.21
N LEU A 70 -3.05 4.15 -12.42
CA LEU A 70 -2.11 3.21 -11.84
C LEU A 70 -1.96 3.44 -10.34
N ALA A 71 -1.86 4.70 -9.90
CA ALA A 71 -1.80 5.04 -8.48
C ALA A 71 -3.09 4.62 -7.75
N VAL A 72 -4.25 4.90 -8.34
CA VAL A 72 -5.56 4.45 -7.84
C VAL A 72 -5.60 2.93 -7.71
N SER A 73 -5.10 2.21 -8.72
CA SER A 73 -5.02 0.75 -8.68
C SER A 73 -4.13 0.25 -7.54
N TYR A 74 -2.94 0.83 -7.33
CA TYR A 74 -2.06 0.47 -6.22
C TYR A 74 -2.70 0.72 -4.87
N CYS A 75 -3.28 1.91 -4.66
CA CYS A 75 -3.95 2.27 -3.41
C CYS A 75 -5.12 1.33 -3.11
N PHE A 76 -5.93 1.03 -4.12
CA PHE A 76 -7.06 0.09 -4.01
C PHE A 76 -6.61 -1.32 -3.60
N HIS A 77 -5.62 -1.89 -4.29
CA HIS A 77 -5.16 -3.25 -3.97
C HIS A 77 -4.48 -3.32 -2.60
N GLN A 78 -3.73 -2.29 -2.22
CA GLN A 78 -3.16 -2.20 -0.88
C GLN A 78 -4.26 -2.15 0.19
N ALA A 79 -5.28 -1.31 0.01
CA ALA A 79 -6.42 -1.20 0.92
C ALA A 79 -7.12 -2.54 1.14
N VAL A 80 -7.37 -3.30 0.06
CA VAL A 80 -7.96 -4.63 0.14
C VAL A 80 -7.06 -5.62 0.90
N ASP A 81 -5.75 -5.59 0.65
CA ASP A 81 -4.78 -6.44 1.38
C ASP A 81 -4.70 -6.06 2.87
N ASP A 82 -4.73 -4.77 3.19
CA ASP A 82 -4.67 -4.25 4.55
C ASP A 82 -5.92 -4.63 5.37
N VAL A 83 -7.11 -4.66 4.76
CA VAL A 83 -8.33 -5.20 5.39
C VAL A 83 -8.20 -6.70 5.61
N LYS A 84 -7.72 -7.46 4.61
CA LYS A 84 -7.53 -8.92 4.73
C LYS A 84 -6.54 -9.29 5.83
N ARG A 85 -5.49 -8.48 6.03
CA ARG A 85 -4.47 -8.66 7.07
C ARG A 85 -4.88 -8.10 8.43
N GLY A 86 -6.01 -7.40 8.51
CA GLY A 86 -6.48 -6.76 9.75
C GLY A 86 -5.70 -5.50 10.14
N PHE A 87 -4.91 -4.92 9.24
CA PHE A 87 -4.28 -3.60 9.45
C PHE A 87 -5.31 -2.47 9.43
N ILE A 88 -6.40 -2.65 8.67
CA ILE A 88 -7.54 -1.72 8.65
C ILE A 88 -8.78 -2.47 9.14
N LYS A 89 -9.45 -1.91 10.16
CA LYS A 89 -10.75 -2.41 10.63
C LYS A 89 -11.85 -1.77 9.80
N ALA A 90 -12.38 -2.54 8.85
CA ALA A 90 -13.48 -2.08 7.99
C ALA A 90 -14.87 -2.20 8.63
N GLU A 91 -14.99 -2.83 9.81
CA GLU A 91 -16.23 -3.05 10.56
C GLU A 91 -17.45 -3.34 9.65
N GLU A 92 -18.55 -2.59 9.78
CA GLU A 92 -19.79 -2.75 9.01
C GLU A 92 -19.62 -2.50 7.49
N LYS A 93 -18.53 -1.84 7.07
CA LYS A 93 -18.24 -1.52 5.67
C LYS A 93 -17.45 -2.61 4.95
N SER A 94 -17.00 -3.66 5.65
CA SER A 94 -16.21 -4.76 5.05
C SER A 94 -16.92 -5.42 3.86
N TYR A 95 -18.22 -5.71 4.00
CA TYR A 95 -19.02 -6.29 2.92
C TYR A 95 -19.16 -5.35 1.71
N GLN A 96 -19.32 -4.04 1.95
CA GLN A 96 -19.42 -3.04 0.89
C GLN A 96 -18.10 -2.89 0.14
N LEU A 97 -16.96 -2.93 0.86
CA LEU A 97 -15.63 -2.90 0.28
C LEU A 97 -15.37 -4.14 -0.60
N GLN A 98 -15.77 -5.33 -0.13
CA GLN A 98 -15.66 -6.56 -0.92
C GLN A 98 -16.47 -6.49 -2.22
N LYS A 99 -17.71 -5.99 -2.15
CA LYS A 99 -18.58 -5.81 -3.32
C LYS A 99 -18.04 -4.76 -4.30
N LEU A 100 -17.49 -3.65 -3.79
CA LEU A 100 -16.85 -2.62 -4.64
C LEU A 100 -15.58 -3.16 -5.31
N ALA A 101 -14.85 -4.05 -4.63
CA ALA A 101 -13.70 -4.73 -5.19
C ALA A 101 -14.09 -5.68 -6.34
N GLU A 102 -15.15 -6.46 -6.17
CA GLU A 102 -15.70 -7.32 -7.22
C GLU A 102 -16.21 -6.50 -8.43
N GLN A 103 -16.76 -5.31 -8.18
CA GLN A 103 -17.26 -4.40 -9.22
C GLN A 103 -16.17 -3.55 -9.90
N LYS A 104 -14.90 -3.64 -9.48
CA LYS A 104 -13.79 -2.80 -9.97
C LYS A 104 -14.07 -1.29 -9.90
N LYS A 105 -14.88 -0.84 -8.94
CA LYS A 105 -15.14 0.59 -8.69
C LYS A 105 -14.02 1.19 -7.84
N MET A 106 -12.84 1.34 -8.45
CA MET A 106 -11.58 1.61 -7.73
C MET A 106 -11.51 3.03 -7.13
N ALA A 107 -12.04 4.05 -7.82
CA ALA A 107 -11.96 5.45 -7.37
C ALA A 107 -12.70 5.74 -6.04
N MET A 108 -13.82 5.04 -5.79
CA MET A 108 -14.63 5.27 -4.58
C MET A 108 -14.06 4.61 -3.32
N VAL A 109 -13.26 3.54 -3.51
CA VAL A 109 -12.72 2.72 -2.44
C VAL A 109 -11.49 3.39 -1.80
N SER A 110 -10.62 4.01 -2.59
CA SER A 110 -9.40 4.68 -2.08
C SER A 110 -9.73 5.72 -1.01
N VAL A 111 -10.62 6.66 -1.35
CA VAL A 111 -11.08 7.76 -0.47
C VAL A 111 -11.78 7.26 0.80
N SER A 112 -12.42 6.09 0.75
CA SER A 112 -13.15 5.54 1.90
C SER A 112 -12.24 4.84 2.92
N LEU A 113 -11.08 4.31 2.49
CA LEU A 113 -10.14 3.60 3.36
C LEU A 113 -9.13 4.50 4.07
N SER A 114 -8.76 5.64 3.49
CA SER A 114 -7.93 6.65 4.18
C SER A 114 -8.58 7.17 5.46
N LEU A 115 -9.91 7.37 5.44
CA LEU A 115 -10.70 7.72 6.61
C LEU A 115 -10.64 6.67 7.74
N LEU A 116 -10.43 5.39 7.40
CA LEU A 116 -10.30 4.28 8.35
C LEU A 116 -8.86 4.10 8.86
N SER A 117 -7.85 4.49 8.07
CA SER A 117 -6.44 4.42 8.49
C SER A 117 -5.96 5.61 9.31
N ALA A 118 -6.62 6.78 9.19
CA ALA A 118 -6.26 8.00 9.91
C ALA A 118 -6.88 8.10 11.33
N SER A 119 -7.65 7.09 11.76
CA SER A 119 -8.38 7.09 13.04
C SER A 119 -7.60 6.48 14.22
N HIS A 120 -6.28 6.29 14.10
CA HIS A 120 -5.41 5.75 15.16
C HIS A 120 -4.19 6.64 15.38
#